data_AF-A0AAD5VMZ4-F1
#
_entry.id   AF-A0AAD5VMZ4-F1
#
_cell.length_a   1.000
_cell.length_b   1.000
_cell.length_c   1.000
_cell.angle_alpha   90.00
_cell.angle_beta   90.00
_cell.angle_gamma   90.00
#
_symmetry.space_group_name_H-M   'P 1'
#
loop_
_entity.id
_entity.type
_entity.pdbx_description
1 polymer ?
#
loop_
_entity_poly.entity_id
_entity_poly.type
_entity_poly.pdbx_seq_one_letter_code
_entity_poly.pdbx_strand_id
1 'polypeptide(L)'
;MLYEFTYDMDGFMAMLRMTKSVISGSAPLTILSETVFRPGDLDIYVPSKYQADVIAFWHSDGYRVVNARPITDKHYSQKHLLRTLRLSRLDIEVKPVINILVVAGTSAIAPILDFDFSFAMNAITSNGIISFYPRMTLVKEGVINRDGTTAICVDYLWIYLI
;
A
#
# COMPACT_ATOMS: atom_id res chain seq x y z
N MET A 1 -2.72 14.00 -2.14
CA MET A 1 -2.27 12.62 -1.95
C MET A 1 -2.19 11.86 -3.27
N LEU A 2 -3.22 11.17 -3.79
CA LEU A 2 -3.03 10.34 -5.00
C LEU A 2 -2.63 11.13 -6.26
N TYR A 3 -3.07 12.39 -6.39
CA TYR A 3 -2.68 13.30 -7.49
C TYR A 3 -1.20 13.68 -7.49
N GLU A 4 -0.45 13.35 -6.42
CA GLU A 4 1.00 13.55 -6.36
C GLU A 4 1.75 12.43 -7.11
N PHE A 5 1.07 11.29 -7.35
CA PHE A 5 1.64 10.12 -8.01
C PHE A 5 1.20 10.00 -9.47
N THR A 6 0.01 10.48 -9.83
CA THR A 6 -0.47 10.44 -11.21
C THR A 6 -1.45 11.57 -11.50
N TYR A 7 -1.43 12.06 -12.74
CA TYR A 7 -2.42 13.01 -13.25
C TYR A 7 -3.64 12.33 -13.88
N ASP A 8 -3.55 11.04 -14.22
CA ASP A 8 -4.63 10.25 -14.82
C ASP A 8 -5.35 9.40 -13.75
N MET A 9 -6.21 10.05 -12.97
CA MET A 9 -6.93 9.37 -11.88
C MET A 9 -7.92 8.31 -12.40
N ASP A 10 -8.58 8.58 -13.52
CA ASP A 10 -9.55 7.66 -14.10
C ASP A 10 -8.86 6.40 -14.65
N GLY A 11 -7.75 6.57 -15.38
CA GLY A 11 -6.91 5.47 -15.83
C GLY A 11 -6.31 4.69 -14.67
N PHE A 12 -5.91 5.37 -13.60
CA PHE A 12 -5.39 4.72 -12.40
C PHE A 12 -6.46 3.86 -11.70
N MET A 13 -7.66 4.39 -11.49
CA MET A 13 -8.77 3.63 -10.89
C MET A 13 -9.23 2.47 -11.79
N ALA A 14 -9.24 2.67 -13.11
CA ALA A 14 -9.49 1.60 -14.07
C ALA A 14 -8.41 0.51 -14.00
N MET A 15 -7.15 0.88 -13.88
CA MET A 15 -6.03 -0.05 -13.70
C MET A 15 -6.22 -0.88 -12.43
N LEU A 16 -6.53 -0.26 -11.28
CA LEU A 16 -6.79 -0.97 -10.04
C LEU A 16 -7.94 -1.98 -10.20
N ARG A 17 -9.02 -1.59 -10.87
CA ARG A 17 -10.18 -2.46 -11.15
C ARG A 17 -9.81 -3.66 -12.01
N MET A 18 -9.13 -3.44 -13.12
CA MET A 18 -8.81 -4.47 -14.11
C MET A 18 -7.78 -5.48 -13.59
N THR A 19 -6.82 -5.00 -12.80
CA THR A 19 -5.73 -5.81 -12.25
C THR A 19 -6.06 -6.38 -10.87
N LYS A 20 -7.23 -6.06 -10.31
CA LYS A 20 -7.63 -6.42 -8.94
C LYS A 20 -6.59 -5.96 -7.90
N SER A 21 -5.91 -4.87 -8.18
CA SER A 21 -4.91 -4.27 -7.30
C SER A 21 -5.58 -3.38 -6.27
N VAL A 22 -4.92 -3.20 -5.13
CA VAL A 22 -5.37 -2.30 -4.07
C VAL A 22 -4.20 -1.47 -3.56
N ILE A 23 -4.49 -0.27 -3.08
CA ILE A 23 -3.52 0.60 -2.42
C ILE A 23 -3.62 0.35 -0.92
N SER A 24 -2.51 0.20 -0.21
CA SER A 24 -2.49 0.09 1.25
C SER A 24 -1.31 0.89 1.84
N GLY A 25 -0.79 0.47 2.99
CA GLY A 25 0.23 1.21 3.71
C GLY A 25 -0.33 2.50 4.31
N SER A 26 0.40 3.59 4.18
CA SER A 26 0.05 4.86 4.83
C SER A 26 -0.99 5.69 4.06
N ALA A 27 -1.20 5.43 2.77
CA ALA A 27 -2.10 6.18 1.91
C ALA A 27 -3.58 6.14 2.36
N PRO A 28 -4.21 4.98 2.68
CA PRO A 28 -5.59 4.96 3.19
C PRO A 28 -5.82 5.82 4.44
N LEU A 29 -4.80 5.96 5.31
CA LEU A 29 -4.91 6.71 6.56
C LEU A 29 -5.12 8.21 6.33
N THR A 30 -4.67 8.77 5.21
CA THR A 30 -4.86 10.20 4.91
C THR A 30 -6.32 10.52 4.62
N ILE A 31 -7.08 9.51 4.17
CA ILE A 31 -8.52 9.63 3.91
C ILE A 31 -9.30 9.35 5.20
N LEU A 32 -8.92 8.32 5.95
CA LEU A 32 -9.69 7.86 7.11
C LEU A 32 -9.49 8.72 8.37
N SER A 33 -8.30 9.26 8.61
CA SER A 33 -7.96 9.85 9.91
C SER A 33 -8.08 11.38 9.99
N GLU A 34 -8.52 12.03 8.89
CA GLU A 34 -8.57 13.50 8.72
C GLU A 34 -7.26 14.22 9.15
N THR A 35 -6.13 13.52 9.07
CA THR A 35 -4.82 14.04 9.48
C THR A 35 -4.15 14.80 8.33
N VAL A 36 -3.33 15.80 8.67
CA VAL A 36 -2.48 16.54 7.72
C VAL A 36 -1.22 15.73 7.34
N PHE A 37 -1.26 14.40 7.49
CA PHE A 37 -0.15 13.52 7.14
C PHE A 37 -0.03 13.38 5.62
N ARG A 38 1.20 13.31 5.12
CA ARG A 38 1.51 13.02 3.72
C ARG A 38 2.27 11.70 3.63
N PRO A 39 1.78 10.71 2.85
CA PRO A 39 2.51 9.46 2.59
C PRO A 39 3.86 9.76 1.94
N GLY A 40 4.91 9.08 2.37
CA GLY A 40 6.23 9.15 1.73
C GLY A 40 6.31 8.36 0.42
N ASP A 41 5.43 7.37 0.26
CA ASP A 41 5.33 6.48 -0.89
C ASP A 41 3.89 5.97 -1.10
N LEU A 42 3.69 5.28 -2.23
CA LEU A 42 2.43 4.64 -2.59
C LEU A 42 2.63 3.13 -2.71
N ASP A 43 2.04 2.37 -1.79
CA ASP A 43 2.09 0.91 -1.78
C ASP A 43 0.90 0.32 -2.55
N ILE A 44 1.20 -0.38 -3.65
CA ILE A 44 0.20 -1.04 -4.50
C ILE A 44 0.41 -2.55 -4.43
N TYR A 45 -0.57 -3.25 -3.86
CA TYR A 45 -0.62 -4.70 -3.84
C TYR A 45 -1.27 -5.21 -5.13
N VAL A 46 -0.58 -6.10 -5.84
CA VAL A 46 -1.00 -6.62 -7.15
C VAL A 46 -0.92 -8.15 -7.19
N PRO A 47 -1.98 -8.87 -7.61
CA PRO A 47 -1.88 -10.30 -7.88
C PRO A 47 -0.84 -10.58 -8.98
N SER A 48 0.05 -11.54 -8.76
CA SER A 48 1.23 -11.78 -9.61
C SER A 48 0.93 -11.87 -11.11
N LYS A 49 -0.23 -12.42 -11.48
CA LYS A 49 -0.65 -12.54 -12.88
C LYS A 49 -0.79 -11.20 -13.61
N TYR A 50 -1.07 -10.10 -12.88
CA TYR A 50 -1.33 -8.77 -13.44
C TYR A 50 -0.14 -7.81 -13.28
N GLN A 51 0.97 -8.27 -12.72
CA GLN A 51 2.11 -7.42 -12.42
C GLN A 51 2.62 -6.66 -13.67
N ALA A 52 2.70 -7.33 -14.82
CA ALA A 52 3.18 -6.72 -16.06
C ALA A 52 2.29 -5.54 -16.48
N ASP A 53 0.97 -5.68 -16.36
CA ASP A 53 0.00 -4.64 -16.73
C ASP A 53 0.13 -3.40 -15.82
N VAL A 54 0.29 -3.61 -14.51
CA VAL A 54 0.49 -2.52 -13.54
C VAL A 54 1.80 -1.78 -13.83
N ILE A 55 2.89 -2.51 -14.11
CA ILE A 55 4.18 -1.89 -14.46
C ILE A 55 4.05 -1.11 -15.76
N ALA A 56 3.37 -1.65 -16.77
CA ALA A 56 3.17 -0.98 -18.05
C ALA A 56 2.41 0.34 -17.90
N PHE A 57 1.37 0.38 -17.06
CA PHE A 57 0.66 1.61 -16.72
C PHE A 57 1.61 2.67 -16.15
N TRP A 58 2.38 2.32 -15.13
CA TRP A 58 3.32 3.27 -14.52
C TRP A 58 4.46 3.67 -15.46
N HIS A 59 4.90 2.77 -16.34
CA HIS A 59 5.87 3.10 -17.37
C HIS A 59 5.35 4.14 -18.37
N SER A 60 4.06 4.07 -18.75
CA SER A 60 3.45 5.10 -19.59
C SER A 60 3.33 6.46 -18.88
N ASP A 61 3.26 6.48 -17.55
CA ASP A 61 3.26 7.69 -16.73
C ASP A 61 4.67 8.16 -16.31
N GLY A 62 5.72 7.66 -16.99
CA GLY A 62 7.10 8.10 -16.81
C GLY A 62 7.87 7.45 -15.67
N TYR A 63 7.25 6.56 -14.88
CA TYR A 63 7.95 5.83 -13.82
C TYR A 63 8.85 4.74 -14.39
N ARG A 64 9.95 4.45 -13.70
CA ARG A 64 10.86 3.36 -14.02
C ARG A 64 11.16 2.54 -12.78
N VAL A 65 11.35 1.24 -12.95
CA VAL A 65 11.81 0.36 -11.88
C VAL A 65 13.26 0.74 -11.52
N VAL A 66 13.47 1.19 -10.29
CA VAL A 66 14.78 1.58 -9.76
C VAL A 66 15.36 0.52 -8.82
N ASN A 67 14.51 -0.36 -8.27
CA ASN A 67 14.95 -1.49 -7.45
C ASN A 67 13.94 -2.63 -7.55
N ALA A 68 14.43 -3.87 -7.63
CA ALA A 68 13.63 -5.07 -7.50
C ALA A 68 14.25 -5.93 -6.39
N ARG A 69 13.53 -6.09 -5.28
CA ARG A 69 13.99 -6.87 -4.14
C ARG A 69 13.18 -8.15 -4.03
N PRO A 70 13.83 -9.33 -3.89
CA PRO A 70 13.20 -10.49 -3.27
C PRO A 70 12.74 -10.12 -1.86
N ILE A 71 11.76 -10.83 -1.30
CA ILE A 71 11.29 -10.62 0.08
C ILE A 71 12.39 -11.06 1.06
N THR A 72 13.37 -10.21 1.27
CA THR A 72 14.25 -10.25 2.44
C THR A 72 14.05 -8.99 3.28
N ASP A 73 13.12 -8.11 2.89
CA ASP A 73 12.81 -6.89 3.61
C ASP A 73 12.02 -7.24 4.88
N LYS A 74 12.65 -7.01 6.04
CA LYS A 74 12.10 -7.35 7.36
C LYS A 74 10.75 -6.64 7.65
N HIS A 75 10.44 -5.58 6.91
CA HIS A 75 9.19 -4.83 7.00
C HIS A 75 7.98 -5.60 6.43
N TYR A 76 8.22 -6.64 5.62
CA TYR A 76 7.18 -7.39 4.93
C TYR A 76 7.37 -8.90 5.14
N SER A 77 7.12 -9.39 6.35
CA SER A 77 7.17 -10.84 6.68
C SER A 77 5.98 -11.65 6.13
N GLN A 78 5.16 -11.06 5.26
CA GLN A 78 3.88 -11.62 4.82
C GLN A 78 4.11 -12.79 3.85
N LYS A 79 3.61 -13.97 4.23
CA LYS A 79 3.66 -15.22 3.43
C LYS A 79 3.08 -15.08 2.02
N HIS A 80 2.25 -14.07 1.82
CA HIS A 80 1.55 -13.81 0.56
C HIS A 80 2.35 -12.94 -0.41
N LEU A 81 3.45 -12.33 -0.02
CA LEU A 81 4.24 -11.55 -0.97
C LEU A 81 5.14 -12.49 -1.79
N LEU A 82 5.51 -12.05 -3.01
CA LEU A 82 6.48 -12.72 -3.88
C LEU A 82 7.73 -11.85 -4.10
N ARG A 83 7.53 -10.55 -4.30
CA ARG A 83 8.59 -9.55 -4.48
C ARG A 83 8.05 -8.14 -4.35
N THR A 84 8.96 -7.19 -4.14
CA THR A 84 8.65 -5.77 -4.15
C THR A 84 9.46 -5.07 -5.23
N LEU A 85 8.79 -4.22 -6.02
CA LEU A 85 9.41 -3.40 -7.05
C LEU A 85 9.24 -1.93 -6.67
N ARG A 86 10.35 -1.21 -6.57
CA ARG A 86 10.34 0.24 -6.31
C ARG A 86 10.42 0.97 -7.63
N LEU A 87 9.45 1.83 -7.88
CA LEU A 87 9.35 2.68 -9.06
C LEU A 87 9.55 4.14 -8.66
N SER A 88 10.24 4.89 -9.52
CA SER A 88 10.48 6.31 -9.35
C SER A 88 10.45 7.01 -10.70
N ARG A 89 10.07 8.28 -10.69
CA ARG A 89 10.33 9.22 -11.77
C ARG A 89 11.78 9.71 -11.70
N LEU A 90 12.46 9.75 -12.84
CA LEU A 90 13.86 10.18 -12.93
C LEU A 90 13.98 11.67 -13.32
N ASP A 91 12.89 12.24 -13.82
CA ASP A 91 12.76 13.60 -14.35
C ASP A 91 12.34 14.64 -13.31
N ILE A 92 12.09 14.23 -12.05
CA ILE A 92 11.64 15.12 -10.96
C ILE A 92 12.63 15.08 -9.79
N GLU A 93 12.90 16.26 -9.21
CA GLU A 93 13.82 16.45 -8.09
C GLU A 93 13.27 15.87 -6.77
N VAL A 94 11.99 16.10 -6.47
CA VAL A 94 11.26 15.44 -5.37
C VAL A 94 10.52 14.23 -5.94
N LYS A 95 10.98 13.03 -5.60
CA LYS A 95 10.56 11.80 -6.28
C LYS A 95 9.41 11.11 -5.54
N PRO A 96 8.15 11.18 -6.01
CA PRO A 96 7.12 10.27 -5.54
C PRO A 96 7.58 8.83 -5.82
N VAL A 97 7.54 8.00 -4.79
CA VAL A 97 7.96 6.59 -4.86
C VAL A 97 6.73 5.72 -4.90
N ILE A 98 6.72 4.74 -5.79
CA ILE A 98 5.68 3.72 -5.86
C ILE A 98 6.31 2.37 -5.54
N ASN A 99 5.78 1.66 -4.57
CA ASN A 99 6.14 0.27 -4.31
C ASN A 99 5.04 -0.63 -4.90
N ILE A 100 5.42 -1.50 -5.82
CA ILE A 100 4.56 -2.56 -6.33
C ILE A 100 4.86 -3.83 -5.52
N LEU A 101 3.92 -4.22 -4.67
CA LEU A 101 3.97 -5.41 -3.84
C LEU A 101 3.26 -6.55 -4.57
N VAL A 102 4.06 -7.46 -5.12
CA VAL A 102 3.54 -8.56 -5.93
C VAL A 102 3.11 -9.68 -5.00
N VAL A 103 1.83 -10.05 -5.07
CA VAL A 103 1.23 -11.04 -4.17
C VAL A 103 1.04 -12.39 -4.87
N ALA A 104 1.19 -13.46 -4.10
CA ALA A 104 0.82 -14.81 -4.46
C ALA A 104 -0.71 -14.96 -4.45
N GLY A 105 -1.25 -15.67 -5.44
CA GLY A 105 -2.68 -15.93 -5.56
C GLY A 105 -3.45 -14.85 -6.33
N THR A 106 -4.76 -14.76 -6.07
CA THR A 106 -5.71 -13.93 -6.84
C THR A 106 -6.25 -12.71 -6.09
N SER A 107 -5.94 -12.58 -4.80
CA SER A 107 -6.44 -11.51 -3.93
C SER A 107 -5.32 -10.63 -3.43
N ALA A 108 -5.32 -9.35 -3.82
CA ALA A 108 -4.40 -8.34 -3.32
C ALA A 108 -4.66 -7.98 -1.83
N ILE A 109 -5.83 -8.34 -1.29
CA ILE A 109 -6.22 -8.04 0.10
C ILE A 109 -5.62 -9.04 1.09
N ALA A 110 -5.33 -10.28 0.67
CA ALA A 110 -4.81 -11.33 1.56
C ALA A 110 -3.60 -10.87 2.41
N PRO A 111 -2.52 -10.29 1.85
CA PRO A 111 -1.41 -9.78 2.66
C PRO A 111 -1.79 -8.67 3.65
N ILE A 112 -2.81 -7.86 3.33
CA ILE A 112 -3.27 -6.79 4.22
C ILE A 112 -3.94 -7.37 5.48
N LEU A 113 -4.58 -8.54 5.35
CA LEU A 113 -5.19 -9.24 6.48
C LEU A 113 -4.16 -9.91 7.41
N ASP A 114 -2.93 -10.06 6.94
CA ASP A 114 -1.82 -10.70 7.65
C ASP A 114 -0.91 -9.70 8.37
N PHE A 115 -1.25 -8.41 8.40
CA PHE A 115 -0.49 -7.44 9.18
C PHE A 115 -0.60 -7.71 10.68
N ASP A 116 0.55 -7.61 11.37
CA ASP A 116 0.63 -7.69 12.83
C ASP A 116 -0.04 -6.50 13.54
N PHE A 117 -0.55 -5.51 12.80
CA PHE A 117 -1.15 -4.33 13.39
C PHE A 117 -2.36 -3.79 12.62
N SER A 118 -3.43 -3.50 13.35
CA SER A 118 -4.75 -3.17 12.80
C SER A 118 -4.77 -1.86 12.00
N PHE A 119 -3.87 -0.91 12.30
CA PHE A 119 -3.82 0.38 11.60
C PHE A 119 -3.28 0.26 10.16
N ALA A 120 -2.58 -0.83 9.79
CA ALA A 120 -2.21 -1.11 8.40
C ALA A 120 -3.25 -1.94 7.65
N MET A 121 -4.30 -2.39 8.34
CA MET A 121 -5.38 -3.19 7.75
C MET A 121 -6.44 -2.26 7.13
N ASN A 122 -5.98 -1.41 6.21
CA ASN A 122 -6.78 -0.46 5.46
C ASN A 122 -6.37 -0.53 3.99
N ALA A 123 -7.32 -0.38 3.07
CA ALA A 123 -7.04 -0.42 1.64
C ALA A 123 -7.95 0.49 0.82
N ILE A 124 -7.40 1.12 -0.21
CA ILE A 124 -8.19 1.78 -1.25
C ILE A 124 -8.28 0.83 -2.44
N THR A 125 -9.50 0.63 -2.91
CA THR A 125 -9.83 -0.14 -4.11
C THR A 125 -10.34 0.82 -5.19
N SER A 126 -10.55 0.31 -6.40
CA SER A 126 -11.19 1.08 -7.48
C SER A 126 -12.62 1.53 -7.16
N ASN A 127 -13.29 0.91 -6.18
CA ASN A 127 -14.69 1.18 -5.86
C ASN A 127 -14.88 1.90 -4.52
N GLY A 128 -13.80 2.19 -3.79
CA GLY A 128 -13.89 2.81 -2.47
C GLY A 128 -12.83 2.31 -1.51
N ILE A 129 -13.00 2.67 -0.23
CA ILE A 129 -12.06 2.38 0.85
C ILE A 129 -12.57 1.27 1.76
N ILE A 130 -11.66 0.41 2.21
CA ILE A 130 -11.89 -0.67 3.16
C ILE A 130 -11.07 -0.36 4.40
N SER A 131 -11.71 -0.40 5.57
CA SER A 131 -11.04 -0.39 6.87
C SER A 131 -11.54 -1.59 7.66
N PHE A 132 -10.63 -2.49 8.04
CA PHE A 132 -11.00 -3.68 8.82
C PHE A 132 -11.28 -3.33 10.29
N TYR A 133 -10.73 -2.21 10.77
CA TYR A 133 -10.89 -1.71 12.13
C TYR A 133 -11.32 -0.23 12.10
N PRO A 134 -12.51 0.09 11.57
CA PRO A 134 -12.89 1.47 11.27
C PRO A 134 -12.96 2.32 12.53
N ARG A 135 -13.59 1.81 13.61
CA ARG A 135 -13.69 2.56 14.87
C ARG A 135 -12.30 2.97 15.38
N MET A 136 -11.37 2.02 15.47
CA MET A 136 -10.02 2.25 15.96
C MET A 136 -9.21 3.16 15.03
N THR A 137 -9.29 2.92 13.72
CA THR A 137 -8.61 3.74 12.71
C THR A 137 -9.07 5.21 12.78
N LEU A 138 -10.38 5.45 12.93
CA LEU A 138 -10.95 6.80 13.02
C LEU A 138 -10.53 7.53 14.31
N VAL A 139 -10.40 6.82 15.44
CA VAL A 139 -9.91 7.41 16.70
C VAL A 139 -8.39 7.35 16.87
N LYS A 140 -7.66 6.89 15.83
CA LYS A 140 -6.18 6.81 15.80
C LYS A 140 -5.60 5.85 16.84
N GLU A 141 -6.30 4.75 17.06
CA GLU A 141 -5.90 3.63 17.91
C GLU A 141 -5.61 2.40 17.05
N GLY A 142 -4.77 1.50 17.56
CA GLY A 142 -4.49 0.23 16.89
C GLY A 142 -4.13 -0.89 17.85
N VAL A 143 -4.40 -2.12 17.45
CA VAL A 143 -3.92 -3.31 18.15
C VAL A 143 -2.67 -3.81 17.44
N ILE A 144 -1.64 -4.13 18.20
CA ILE A 144 -0.44 -4.82 17.71
C ILE A 144 -0.43 -6.24 18.26
N ASN A 145 -0.34 -7.21 17.36
CA ASN A 145 -0.12 -8.61 17.63
C ASN A 145 1.38 -8.90 17.51
N ARG A 146 2.13 -8.83 18.62
CA ARG A 146 3.59 -8.98 18.57
C ARG A 146 4.07 -10.40 18.28
N ASP A 147 3.31 -11.43 18.69
CA ASP A 147 3.79 -12.82 18.68
C ASP A 147 2.65 -13.87 18.54
N GLY A 148 1.47 -13.50 18.06
CA GLY A 148 0.32 -14.41 17.94
C GLY A 148 -0.42 -14.74 19.25
N THR A 149 0.11 -14.34 20.40
CA THR A 149 -0.46 -14.64 21.73
C THR A 149 -0.84 -13.40 22.56
N THR A 150 -0.35 -12.21 22.20
CA THR A 150 -0.56 -10.99 22.99
C THR A 150 -0.94 -9.82 22.08
N ALA A 151 -2.18 -9.35 22.22
CA ALA A 151 -2.68 -8.13 21.62
C ALA A 151 -2.45 -6.96 22.59
N ILE A 152 -1.64 -5.96 22.19
CA ILE A 152 -1.50 -4.71 22.93
C ILE A 152 -2.29 -3.65 22.18
N CYS A 153 -3.26 -3.03 22.86
CA CYS A 153 -3.87 -1.80 22.36
C CYS A 153 -2.87 -0.67 22.54
N VAL A 154 -2.52 0.01 21.46
CA VAL A 154 -1.64 1.16 21.48
C VAL A 154 -2.47 2.38 21.09
N ASP A 155 -2.71 3.23 22.08
CA ASP A 155 -3.21 4.57 21.84
C ASP A 155 -2.00 5.44 21.46
N TYR A 156 -2.11 6.18 20.35
CA TYR A 156 -1.07 7.05 19.80
C TYR A 156 0.11 6.35 19.11
N LEU A 157 -0.12 5.71 17.96
CA LEU A 157 0.96 5.46 17.00
C LEU A 157 0.98 6.54 15.90
N TRP A 158 1.37 7.76 16.27
CA TRP A 158 1.91 8.69 15.29
C TRP A 158 3.31 8.22 14.89
N ILE A 159 3.36 7.48 13.78
CA ILE A 159 4.33 7.64 12.68
C ILE A 159 5.79 7.90 13.13
N TYR A 160 6.49 6.82 13.46
CA TYR A 160 7.89 6.64 13.10
C TYR A 160 8.02 5.48 12.09
N LEU A 161 7.10 5.42 11.13
CA LEU A 161 7.32 4.65 9.91
C LEU A 161 8.09 5.57 8.97
N ILE A 162 9.41 5.60 9.19
CA ILE A 162 10.44 6.20 8.34
C ILE A 162 10.80 5.20 7.25
#